data_AF-A0A1Q7JG74-F1
#
_entry.id   AF-A0A1Q7JG74-F1
#
_cell.length_a   1.000
_cell.length_b   1.000
_cell.length_c   1.000
_cell.angle_alpha   90.00
_cell.angle_beta   90.00
_cell.angle_gamma   90.00
#
_symmetry.space_group_name_H-M   'P 1'
#
loop_
_entity.id
_entity.type
_entity.pdbx_description
1 polymer ?
#
loop_
_entity_poly.entity_id
_entity_poly.type
_entity_poly.pdbx_seq_one_letter_code
_entity_poly.pdbx_strand_id
1 'polypeptide(L)'
;MKLALLLFMLAAPVAAQQADGGVPDDLQKELEKAIQSDTAQKQGQKGPPVPAPAVAASAESAPQTLFRGAQSLNPDLSAILDADFGWQRRAPQLLSGDDPDLHAEGTRHAVGFTAQEVELAFSAIVDPYFKGEIYLTIPNLSGIEVEEAFATTTSLPWNLQIKGGSFRSAFGRQNGQHLHVQDFTRRPLINAAFLGADGMRGPGAQVSWLAPLPFFLTLYAEAFSLAADPADETQALPQPVPTFGSDSSRRPTLATEAKAFFPFGEEWSFYGGLNFASGKSPGLSLGDAGTVGVGREAQLYGADLYLKWKPVNVAQGYESLALQAEAILRHFASGDGLDGEWDGGGYAQVVAQFARRWSTRAASRRRGPIAAGPAEGRRKTGSPHARPRSRRAGARTRCPGRCEFRAFAEVETPWSHSSPRST
;
A
#
# COMPACT_ATOMS: atom_id res chain seq x y z
N MET A 1 -25.30 -38.39 -15.34
CA MET A 1 -26.42 -38.04 -14.43
C MET A 1 -26.81 -36.59 -14.66
N LYS A 2 -28.08 -36.37 -15.01
CA LYS A 2 -28.70 -35.07 -15.26
C LYS A 2 -28.92 -34.36 -13.91
N LEU A 3 -28.71 -33.05 -13.86
CA LEU A 3 -29.80 -32.10 -13.56
C LEU A 3 -29.39 -30.67 -13.88
N ALA A 4 -30.12 -30.09 -14.83
CA ALA A 4 -30.22 -28.66 -15.06
C ALA A 4 -31.19 -28.04 -14.05
N LEU A 5 -31.01 -26.76 -13.72
CA LEU A 5 -32.15 -25.90 -13.44
C LEU A 5 -31.90 -24.46 -13.91
N LEU A 6 -32.60 -24.13 -14.99
CA LEU A 6 -32.91 -22.80 -15.47
C LEU A 6 -33.67 -22.01 -14.37
N LEU A 7 -33.36 -20.72 -14.22
CA LEU A 7 -34.36 -19.74 -13.81
C LEU A 7 -34.29 -18.56 -14.77
N PHE A 8 -35.23 -18.54 -15.70
CA PHE A 8 -35.55 -17.43 -16.59
C PHE A 8 -36.89 -16.89 -16.10
N MET A 9 -36.97 -15.64 -15.64
CA MET A 9 -38.24 -14.94 -15.51
C MET A 9 -38.10 -13.43 -15.77
N LEU A 10 -38.82 -13.03 -16.82
CA LEU A 10 -39.52 -11.77 -17.11
C LEU A 10 -38.75 -10.44 -17.06
N ALA A 11 -38.31 -10.01 -18.25
CA ALA A 11 -38.27 -8.60 -18.61
C ALA A 11 -39.66 -8.16 -19.14
N ALA A 12 -40.23 -7.12 -18.54
CA ALA A 12 -41.36 -6.38 -19.11
C ALA A 12 -40.82 -5.19 -19.93
N PRO A 13 -41.40 -4.86 -21.10
CA PRO A 13 -41.01 -3.69 -21.86
C PRO A 13 -41.69 -2.45 -21.25
N VAL A 14 -40.91 -1.52 -20.70
CA VAL A 14 -41.38 -0.16 -20.50
C VAL A 14 -41.23 0.56 -21.84
N ALA A 15 -42.35 0.97 -22.41
CA ALA A 15 -42.40 1.83 -23.58
C ALA A 15 -41.69 3.15 -23.26
N ALA A 16 -40.59 3.42 -23.94
CA ALA A 16 -39.94 4.73 -23.93
C ALA A 16 -40.78 5.71 -24.74
N GLN A 17 -41.51 6.57 -24.04
CA GLN A 17 -42.19 7.72 -24.63
C GLN A 17 -41.14 8.83 -24.79
N GLN A 18 -40.75 9.11 -26.04
CA GLN A 18 -39.95 10.28 -26.36
C GLN A 18 -40.75 11.54 -26.01
N ALA A 19 -40.34 12.23 -24.94
CA ALA A 19 -40.72 13.61 -24.69
C ALA A 19 -39.63 14.49 -25.29
N ASP A 20 -39.84 14.90 -26.53
CA ASP A 20 -39.17 16.06 -27.11
C ASP A 20 -39.79 17.30 -26.44
N GLY A 21 -38.98 18.02 -25.69
CA GLY A 21 -39.43 19.14 -24.88
C GLY A 21 -38.23 19.90 -24.36
N GLY A 22 -37.83 20.94 -25.12
CA GLY A 22 -36.83 21.90 -24.69
C GLY A 22 -37.14 22.44 -23.29
N VAL A 23 -36.08 22.82 -22.57
CA VAL A 23 -36.18 23.41 -21.24
C VAL A 23 -37.19 24.56 -21.29
N PRO A 24 -38.25 24.54 -20.46
CA PRO A 24 -39.20 25.64 -20.37
C PRO A 24 -38.50 26.98 -20.11
N ASP A 25 -38.82 28.02 -20.89
CA ASP A 25 -38.20 29.36 -20.85
C ASP A 25 -38.25 30.03 -19.46
N ASP A 26 -39.21 29.64 -18.63
CA ASP A 26 -39.35 30.07 -17.25
C ASP A 26 -38.23 29.54 -16.35
N LEU A 27 -37.81 28.27 -16.53
CA LEU A 27 -36.69 27.68 -15.79
C LEU A 27 -35.34 28.28 -16.20
N GLN A 28 -35.15 28.62 -17.48
CA GLN A 28 -33.93 29.34 -17.92
C GLN A 28 -33.85 30.74 -17.31
N LYS A 29 -34.96 31.47 -17.26
CA LYS A 29 -35.03 32.78 -16.62
C LYS A 29 -34.80 32.70 -15.11
N GLU A 30 -35.27 31.65 -14.46
CA GLU A 30 -35.03 31.42 -13.03
C GLU A 30 -33.56 31.10 -12.74
N LEU A 31 -32.92 30.31 -13.62
CA LEU A 31 -31.50 29.97 -13.53
C LEU A 31 -30.59 31.19 -13.78
N GLU A 32 -30.89 32.01 -14.78
CA GLU A 32 -30.16 33.27 -15.04
C GLU A 32 -30.29 34.24 -13.86
N LYS A 33 -31.49 34.33 -13.26
CA LYS A 33 -31.73 35.18 -12.09
C LYS A 33 -30.98 34.69 -10.86
N ALA A 34 -30.88 33.36 -10.66
CA ALA A 34 -30.09 32.76 -9.59
C ALA A 34 -28.58 32.98 -9.78
N ILE A 35 -28.08 32.85 -11.01
CA ILE A 35 -26.66 33.11 -11.35
C ILE A 35 -26.32 34.60 -11.13
N GLN A 36 -27.22 35.52 -11.49
CA GLN A 36 -27.03 36.95 -11.26
C GLN A 36 -27.06 37.31 -9.77
N SER A 37 -27.92 36.67 -8.97
CA SER A 37 -27.95 36.88 -7.51
C SER A 37 -26.69 36.37 -6.82
N ASP A 38 -26.13 35.23 -7.26
CA ASP A 38 -24.87 34.69 -6.74
C ASP A 38 -23.67 35.58 -7.11
N THR A 39 -23.70 36.16 -8.31
CA THR A 39 -22.67 37.09 -8.79
C THR A 39 -22.74 38.43 -8.02
N ALA A 40 -23.94 38.92 -7.70
CA ALA A 40 -24.13 40.11 -6.88
C ALA A 40 -23.74 39.90 -5.41
N GLN A 41 -23.99 38.71 -4.84
CA GLN A 41 -23.58 38.39 -3.47
C GLN A 41 -22.06 38.23 -3.32
N LYS A 42 -21.35 37.78 -4.36
CA LYS A 42 -19.87 37.71 -4.35
C LYS A 42 -19.17 39.08 -4.46
N GLN A 43 -19.86 40.14 -4.86
CA GLN A 43 -19.30 41.49 -4.95
C GLN A 43 -19.51 42.34 -3.68
N GLY A 44 -20.31 41.87 -2.71
CA GLY A 44 -20.70 42.64 -1.51
C GLY A 44 -19.93 42.34 -0.21
N GLN A 45 -19.06 41.33 -0.15
CA GLN A 45 -18.33 40.97 1.08
C GLN A 45 -16.84 41.34 0.99
N LYS A 46 -16.52 42.59 1.32
CA LYS A 46 -15.15 43.06 1.56
C LYS A 46 -14.83 42.92 3.05
N GLY A 47 -14.35 41.76 3.47
CA GLY A 47 -13.75 41.55 4.80
C GLY A 47 -12.36 42.19 4.89
N PRO A 48 -11.88 42.58 6.10
CA PRO A 48 -10.61 43.27 6.28
C PRO A 48 -9.40 42.37 5.94
N PRO A 49 -8.28 42.95 5.45
CA PRO A 49 -7.18 42.17 4.88
C PRO A 49 -6.33 41.49 5.97
N VAL A 50 -6.13 40.18 5.79
CA VAL A 50 -5.07 39.41 6.47
C VAL A 50 -3.78 39.55 5.64
N PRO A 51 -2.60 39.83 6.23
CA PRO A 51 -1.38 39.99 5.45
C PRO A 51 -0.90 38.63 4.94
N ALA A 52 -0.90 38.46 3.61
CA ALA A 52 -0.21 37.38 2.91
C ALA A 52 1.19 37.86 2.47
N PRO A 53 2.18 36.96 2.32
CA PRO A 53 3.57 37.32 2.02
C PRO A 53 3.68 38.01 0.66
N ALA A 54 4.56 39.02 0.60
CA ALA A 54 4.83 39.77 -0.61
C ALA A 54 5.34 38.86 -1.74
N VAL A 55 4.50 38.66 -2.76
CA VAL A 55 4.95 38.30 -4.10
C VAL A 55 4.95 39.59 -4.90
N ALA A 56 6.15 39.99 -5.35
CA ALA A 56 6.35 41.17 -6.15
C ALA A 56 5.45 41.13 -7.39
N ALA A 57 4.67 42.19 -7.58
CA ALA A 57 3.91 42.42 -8.78
C ALA A 57 4.87 42.84 -9.91
N SER A 58 4.88 42.05 -10.98
CA SER A 58 5.32 42.51 -12.30
C SER A 58 4.15 42.29 -13.25
N ALA A 59 3.61 43.39 -13.77
CA ALA A 59 2.62 43.41 -14.81
C ALA A 59 3.27 43.07 -16.16
N GLU A 60 2.71 42.12 -16.90
CA GLU A 60 2.33 42.25 -18.32
C GLU A 60 1.66 40.96 -18.79
N SER A 61 0.49 41.12 -19.42
CA SER A 61 -0.32 40.05 -19.99
C SER A 61 0.31 39.51 -21.27
N ALA A 62 1.18 38.52 -21.14
CA ALA A 62 1.56 37.64 -22.24
C ALA A 62 0.48 36.55 -22.46
N PRO A 63 0.26 36.07 -23.71
CA PRO A 63 -0.78 35.07 -23.98
C PRO A 63 -0.48 33.77 -23.20
N GLN A 64 -1.28 33.52 -22.16
CA GLN A 64 -1.13 32.38 -21.26
C GLN A 64 -1.38 31.02 -21.94
N THR A 65 -1.82 31.01 -23.19
CA THR A 65 -2.07 29.81 -23.99
C THR A 65 -0.78 29.12 -24.45
N LEU A 66 0.28 29.88 -24.78
CA LEU A 66 1.59 29.31 -25.15
C LEU A 66 2.40 28.86 -23.93
N PHE A 67 2.29 29.58 -22.80
CA PHE A 67 2.95 29.19 -21.55
C PHE A 67 2.33 27.94 -20.92
N ARG A 68 1.02 27.70 -21.07
CA ARG A 68 0.41 26.42 -20.66
C ARG A 68 0.83 25.24 -21.53
N GLY A 69 1.02 25.45 -22.85
CA GLY A 69 1.53 24.42 -23.75
C GLY A 69 2.97 24.03 -23.45
N ALA A 70 3.82 24.98 -23.05
CA ALA A 70 5.18 24.71 -22.60
C ALA A 70 5.23 24.08 -21.19
N GLN A 71 4.31 24.43 -20.28
CA GLN A 71 4.19 23.79 -18.97
C GLN A 71 3.63 22.35 -19.05
N SER A 72 2.80 22.02 -20.05
CA SER A 72 2.30 20.64 -20.22
C SER A 72 3.37 19.66 -20.73
N LEU A 73 4.53 20.17 -21.16
CA LEU A 73 5.66 19.37 -21.63
C LEU A 73 6.77 19.25 -20.58
N ASN A 74 6.65 19.94 -19.44
CA ASN A 74 7.62 19.85 -18.35
C ASN A 74 7.10 18.83 -17.33
N PRO A 75 7.89 17.80 -16.97
CA PRO A 75 7.47 16.87 -15.92
C PRO A 75 7.22 17.58 -14.59
N ASP A 76 6.22 17.12 -13.86
CA ASP A 76 6.08 17.38 -12.44
C ASP A 76 7.27 16.73 -11.73
N LEU A 77 8.01 17.52 -10.95
CA LEU A 77 9.16 17.08 -10.18
C LEU A 77 8.93 17.37 -8.70
N SER A 78 9.21 16.38 -7.86
CA SER A 78 9.24 16.55 -6.40
C SER A 78 10.45 15.86 -5.78
N ALA A 79 10.90 16.41 -4.66
CA ALA A 79 11.95 15.83 -3.83
C ALA A 79 11.40 15.64 -2.41
N ILE A 80 11.53 14.43 -1.88
CA ILE A 80 11.00 14.03 -0.58
C ILE A 80 12.16 13.55 0.27
N LEU A 81 12.17 13.96 1.54
CA LEU A 81 13.14 13.51 2.54
C LEU A 81 12.35 12.94 3.71
N ASP A 82 12.54 11.65 3.96
CA ASP A 82 12.07 10.97 5.17
C ASP A 82 13.22 10.93 6.19
N ALA A 83 13.02 11.61 7.31
CA ALA A 83 14.00 11.70 8.38
C ALA A 83 13.35 11.38 9.71
N ASP A 84 14.01 10.51 10.47
CA ASP A 84 13.47 9.91 11.68
C ASP A 84 14.40 10.03 12.87
N PHE A 85 13.78 10.02 14.05
CA PHE A 85 14.45 9.79 15.31
C PHE A 85 13.77 8.64 16.03
N GLY A 86 14.53 7.59 16.32
CA GLY A 86 13.99 6.36 16.88
C GLY A 86 14.76 5.90 18.11
N TRP A 87 14.05 5.18 18.99
CA TRP A 87 14.66 4.35 20.02
C TRP A 87 14.15 2.91 19.89
N GLN A 88 15.07 2.01 19.59
CA GLN A 88 14.82 0.59 19.36
C GLN A 88 15.36 -0.23 20.53
N ARG A 89 14.50 -1.07 21.11
CA ARG A 89 14.84 -1.93 22.26
C ARG A 89 15.19 -3.37 21.88
N ARG A 90 14.99 -3.76 20.63
CA ARG A 90 15.24 -5.12 20.12
C ARG A 90 15.59 -5.02 18.65
N ALA A 91 16.40 -5.95 18.15
CA ALA A 91 16.61 -6.09 16.72
C ALA A 91 15.27 -6.27 15.98
N PRO A 92 15.14 -5.76 14.74
CA PRO A 92 13.99 -6.06 13.91
C PRO A 92 13.98 -7.57 13.60
N GLN A 93 12.78 -8.16 13.48
CA GLN A 93 12.65 -9.56 13.08
C GLN A 93 13.02 -9.79 11.62
N LEU A 94 12.75 -8.83 10.73
CA LEU A 94 13.10 -8.79 9.30
C LEU A 94 13.21 -7.31 8.94
N LEU A 95 14.10 -6.98 8.01
CA LEU A 95 14.30 -5.61 7.51
C LEU A 95 13.82 -5.51 6.06
N SER A 96 12.91 -4.60 5.76
CA SER A 96 12.68 -4.16 4.37
C SER A 96 13.84 -3.30 3.87
N GLY A 97 14.02 -3.19 2.55
CA GLY A 97 15.15 -2.44 1.96
C GLY A 97 15.15 -0.95 2.32
N ASP A 98 13.97 -0.40 2.58
CA ASP A 98 13.74 0.99 2.97
C ASP A 98 13.58 1.18 4.48
N ASP A 99 13.75 0.17 5.34
CA ASP A 99 13.60 0.34 6.79
C ASP A 99 14.70 1.26 7.38
N PRO A 100 14.42 1.97 8.49
CA PRO A 100 15.36 2.94 9.06
C PRO A 100 16.57 2.23 9.70
N ASP A 101 17.77 2.55 9.22
CA ASP A 101 19.02 2.21 9.89
C ASP A 101 19.32 3.26 10.96
N LEU A 102 19.26 2.83 12.23
CA LEU A 102 19.64 3.66 13.39
C LEU A 102 21.12 3.49 13.79
N HIS A 103 21.95 2.94 12.89
CA HIS A 103 23.38 2.68 13.05
C HIS A 103 23.72 1.86 14.30
N ALA A 104 22.87 0.88 14.62
CA ALA A 104 23.17 -0.09 15.66
C ALA A 104 23.77 -1.35 15.05
N GLU A 105 24.99 -1.70 15.47
CA GLU A 105 25.58 -2.99 15.13
C GLU A 105 24.82 -4.14 15.82
N GLY A 106 24.23 -5.02 15.01
CA GLY A 106 23.60 -6.26 15.47
C GLY A 106 22.27 -6.08 16.21
N THR A 107 22.07 -6.83 17.28
CA THR A 107 20.77 -6.93 17.99
C THR A 107 20.60 -5.95 19.17
N ARG A 108 21.47 -4.94 19.26
CA ARG A 108 21.54 -4.03 20.41
C ARG A 108 20.43 -2.98 20.39
N HIS A 109 20.24 -2.33 21.54
CA HIS A 109 19.39 -1.14 21.63
C HIS A 109 19.99 -0.04 20.73
N ALA A 110 19.17 0.55 19.86
CA ALA A 110 19.57 1.66 19.00
C ALA A 110 18.85 2.93 19.45
N VAL A 111 19.55 4.06 19.47
CA VAL A 111 18.91 5.37 19.54
C VAL A 111 19.65 6.27 18.58
N GLY A 112 18.93 6.91 17.67
CA GLY A 112 19.60 7.65 16.60
C GLY A 112 18.64 8.46 15.75
N PHE A 113 19.26 9.35 14.99
CA PHE A 113 18.64 10.00 13.85
C PHE A 113 19.02 9.23 12.59
N THR A 114 18.13 9.18 11.63
CA THR A 114 18.41 8.63 10.30
C THR A 114 17.69 9.42 9.23
N ALA A 115 18.30 9.53 8.05
CA ALA A 115 17.61 9.95 6.84
C ALA A 115 17.28 8.66 6.09
N GLN A 116 16.06 8.18 6.33
CA GLN A 116 15.62 6.87 5.89
C GLN A 116 15.53 6.81 4.36
N GLU A 117 15.04 7.88 3.73
CA GLU A 117 14.91 7.94 2.27
C GLU A 117 15.03 9.37 1.75
N VAL A 118 15.74 9.52 0.62
CA VAL A 118 15.63 10.70 -0.26
C VAL A 118 15.07 10.24 -1.59
N GLU A 119 13.87 10.69 -1.93
CA GLU A 119 13.17 10.31 -3.16
C GLU A 119 13.06 11.50 -4.11
N LEU A 120 13.32 11.27 -5.41
CA LEU A 120 13.04 12.18 -6.50
C LEU A 120 11.98 11.56 -7.40
N ALA A 121 10.81 12.18 -7.46
CA ALA A 121 9.71 11.73 -8.30
C ALA A 121 9.54 12.64 -9.51
N PHE A 122 9.48 12.03 -10.70
CA PHE A 122 9.23 12.67 -11.98
C PHE A 122 7.95 12.08 -12.57
N SER A 123 6.99 12.92 -12.95
CA SER A 123 5.73 12.48 -13.57
C SER A 123 5.37 13.39 -14.74
N ALA A 124 5.04 12.83 -15.89
CA ALA A 124 4.60 13.60 -17.05
C ALA A 124 3.52 12.87 -17.84
N ILE A 125 2.58 13.64 -18.41
CA ILE A 125 1.76 13.17 -19.53
C ILE A 125 2.65 13.26 -20.76
N VAL A 126 3.10 12.10 -21.27
CA VAL A 126 4.02 12.02 -22.41
C VAL A 126 3.28 12.36 -23.70
N ASP A 127 2.06 11.82 -23.83
CA ASP A 127 1.13 12.10 -24.93
C ASP A 127 -0.32 11.91 -24.43
N PRO A 128 -1.37 12.12 -25.26
CA PRO A 128 -2.76 11.95 -24.83
C PRO A 128 -3.13 10.55 -24.31
N TYR A 129 -2.33 9.54 -24.63
CA TYR A 129 -2.58 8.13 -24.35
C TYR A 129 -1.72 7.58 -23.22
N PHE A 130 -0.59 8.21 -22.86
CA PHE A 130 0.37 7.70 -21.90
C PHE A 130 0.83 8.74 -20.87
N LYS A 131 0.88 8.30 -19.61
CA LYS A 131 1.57 8.97 -18.50
C LYS A 131 2.82 8.18 -18.14
N GLY A 132 3.97 8.85 -18.01
CA GLY A 132 5.22 8.27 -17.52
C GLY A 132 5.52 8.72 -16.09
N GLU A 133 6.02 7.81 -15.27
CA GLU A 133 6.42 8.07 -13.89
C GLU A 133 7.76 7.39 -13.59
N ILE A 134 8.67 8.12 -12.94
CA ILE A 134 9.99 7.64 -12.52
C ILE A 134 10.22 8.12 -11.08
N TYR A 135 10.59 7.19 -10.21
CA TYR A 135 10.94 7.43 -8.82
C TYR A 135 12.38 6.96 -8.62
N LEU A 136 13.26 7.87 -8.24
CA LEU A 136 14.65 7.58 -7.89
C LEU A 136 14.79 7.73 -6.38
N THR A 137 15.40 6.75 -5.72
CA THR A 137 15.55 6.75 -4.27
C THR A 137 17.02 6.61 -3.87
N ILE A 138 17.37 7.21 -2.73
CA ILE A 138 18.63 7.02 -2.01
C ILE A 138 18.25 6.51 -0.61
N PRO A 139 18.12 5.18 -0.43
CA PRO A 139 17.72 4.60 0.84
C PRO A 139 18.88 4.67 1.84
N ASN A 140 18.61 5.07 3.08
CA ASN A 140 19.59 5.18 4.17
C ASN A 140 20.90 5.91 3.76
N LEU A 141 20.78 6.91 2.87
CA LEU A 141 21.92 7.67 2.29
C LEU A 141 22.96 6.81 1.56
N SER A 142 22.58 5.61 1.10
CA SER A 142 23.48 4.63 0.49
C SER A 142 23.04 4.27 -0.92
N GLY A 143 23.81 4.72 -1.92
CA GLY A 143 23.57 4.39 -3.33
C GLY A 143 22.35 5.10 -3.91
N ILE A 144 22.32 5.21 -5.24
CA ILE A 144 21.13 5.65 -5.96
C ILE A 144 20.48 4.44 -6.61
N GLU A 145 19.18 4.32 -6.44
CA GLU A 145 18.40 3.22 -6.97
C GLU A 145 17.20 3.76 -7.77
N VAL A 146 16.81 3.02 -8.80
CA VAL A 146 15.55 3.27 -9.49
C VAL A 146 14.47 2.56 -8.70
N GLU A 147 13.62 3.32 -8.02
CA GLU A 147 12.58 2.75 -7.19
C GLU A 147 11.45 2.18 -8.04
N GLU A 148 10.91 2.99 -8.95
CA GLU A 148 9.92 2.58 -9.94
C GLU A 148 10.13 3.40 -11.21
N ALA A 149 9.86 2.81 -12.37
CA ALA A 149 9.92 3.48 -13.65
C ALA A 149 8.92 2.79 -14.61
N PHE A 150 7.78 3.42 -14.85
CA PHE A 150 6.71 2.83 -15.64
C PHE A 150 5.94 3.87 -16.45
N ALA A 151 5.22 3.38 -17.46
CA ALA A 151 4.22 4.13 -18.19
C ALA A 151 2.85 3.51 -18.01
N THR A 152 1.81 4.33 -17.92
CA THR A 152 0.41 3.92 -17.78
C THR A 152 -0.42 4.55 -18.89
N THR A 153 -1.29 3.75 -19.51
CA THR A 153 -2.26 4.26 -20.49
C THR A 153 -3.36 5.07 -19.81
N THR A 154 -3.80 6.17 -20.40
CA THR A 154 -4.78 7.09 -19.78
C THR A 154 -6.18 7.02 -20.40
N SER A 155 -6.33 6.44 -21.60
CA SER A 155 -7.56 6.60 -22.39
C SER A 155 -8.02 5.33 -23.11
N LEU A 156 -7.75 4.14 -22.55
CA LEU A 156 -8.29 2.90 -23.10
C LEU A 156 -9.82 2.82 -22.87
N PRO A 157 -10.57 2.20 -23.79
CA PRO A 157 -12.01 2.02 -23.62
C PRO A 157 -12.33 1.08 -22.44
N TRP A 158 -13.61 1.06 -22.05
CA TRP A 158 -14.15 0.15 -21.03
C TRP A 158 -13.53 0.26 -19.63
N ASN A 159 -13.03 1.45 -19.28
CA ASN A 159 -12.35 1.72 -18.01
C ASN A 159 -11.13 0.79 -17.76
N LEU A 160 -10.44 0.43 -18.84
CA LEU A 160 -9.19 -0.32 -18.76
C LEU A 160 -8.01 0.63 -18.61
N GLN A 161 -6.97 0.17 -17.93
CA GLN A 161 -5.65 0.78 -17.98
C GLN A 161 -4.58 -0.31 -18.06
N ILE A 162 -3.54 -0.07 -18.85
CA ILE A 162 -2.35 -0.90 -18.93
C ILE A 162 -1.20 -0.09 -18.33
N LYS A 163 -0.46 -0.69 -17.40
CA LYS A 163 0.79 -0.19 -16.85
C LYS A 163 1.92 -1.12 -17.26
N GLY A 164 3.07 -0.59 -17.67
CA GLY A 164 4.25 -1.37 -18.04
C GLY A 164 5.54 -0.67 -17.64
N GLY A 165 6.51 -1.43 -17.15
CA GLY A 165 7.79 -0.93 -16.64
C GLY A 165 8.24 -1.69 -15.41
N SER A 166 9.08 -1.08 -14.57
CA SER A 166 9.45 -1.63 -13.26
C SER A 166 8.60 -0.96 -12.18
N PHE A 167 7.81 -1.75 -11.44
CA PHE A 167 6.91 -1.25 -10.39
C PHE A 167 6.64 -2.34 -9.36
N ARG A 168 6.10 -1.97 -8.19
CA ARG A 168 5.63 -2.91 -7.16
C ARG A 168 4.27 -3.49 -7.52
N SER A 169 4.11 -4.79 -7.27
CA SER A 169 2.81 -5.45 -7.38
C SER A 169 1.75 -4.74 -6.54
N ALA A 170 0.53 -4.66 -7.05
CA ALA A 170 -0.61 -4.14 -6.34
C ALA A 170 -1.06 -5.03 -5.16
N PHE A 171 -0.44 -6.21 -4.96
CA PHE A 171 -0.77 -7.18 -3.93
C PHE A 171 -0.85 -6.56 -2.52
N GLY A 172 -2.07 -6.49 -1.99
CA GLY A 172 -2.35 -5.88 -0.69
C GLY A 172 -2.33 -4.36 -0.71
N ARG A 173 -2.74 -3.75 0.40
CA ARG A 173 -2.92 -2.29 0.48
C ARG A 173 -1.63 -1.55 0.86
N GLN A 174 -0.76 -2.14 1.66
CA GLN A 174 0.52 -1.53 2.07
C GLN A 174 1.61 -1.65 1.01
N ASN A 175 1.59 -2.67 0.17
CA ASN A 175 2.74 -3.01 -0.67
C ASN A 175 3.12 -1.92 -1.68
N GLY A 176 2.14 -1.39 -2.41
CA GLY A 176 2.35 -0.34 -3.41
C GLY A 176 2.53 1.08 -2.84
N GLN A 177 2.67 1.23 -1.52
CA GLN A 177 2.90 2.54 -0.90
C GLN A 177 4.40 2.85 -0.82
N HIS A 178 4.77 4.07 -1.20
CA HIS A 178 6.07 4.66 -0.91
C HIS A 178 6.18 4.97 0.58
N LEU A 179 7.39 5.06 1.11
CA LEU A 179 7.60 5.19 2.54
C LEU A 179 6.89 6.42 3.15
N HIS A 180 7.00 7.57 2.51
CA HIS A 180 6.45 8.85 2.99
C HIS A 180 4.91 8.86 3.19
N VAL A 181 4.16 8.00 2.47
CA VAL A 181 2.71 7.87 2.65
C VAL A 181 2.31 6.84 3.72
N GLN A 182 3.24 5.99 4.16
CA GLN A 182 2.97 5.00 5.19
C GLN A 182 2.74 5.65 6.56
N ASP A 183 1.93 4.98 7.36
CA ASP A 183 1.58 5.44 8.70
C ASP A 183 2.71 5.22 9.73
N PHE A 184 3.62 4.30 9.45
CA PHE A 184 4.78 3.94 10.27
C PHE A 184 6.05 4.06 9.44
N THR A 185 7.18 4.24 10.11
CA THR A 185 8.50 4.30 9.46
C THR A 185 8.99 2.94 9.01
N ARG A 186 8.29 1.86 9.31
CA ARG A 186 8.66 0.50 8.88
C ARG A 186 7.50 -0.14 8.16
N ARG A 187 7.81 -0.76 7.02
CA ARG A 187 6.85 -1.59 6.31
C ARG A 187 6.34 -2.71 7.22
N PRO A 188 5.09 -3.16 7.07
CA PRO A 188 4.59 -4.31 7.82
C PRO A 188 5.50 -5.53 7.64
N LEU A 189 5.76 -6.26 8.72
CA LEU A 189 6.62 -7.45 8.74
C LEU A 189 6.24 -8.47 7.65
N ILE A 190 4.94 -8.57 7.35
CA ILE A 190 4.41 -9.50 6.35
C ILE A 190 4.88 -9.17 4.93
N ASN A 191 5.19 -7.90 4.62
CA ASN A 191 5.71 -7.50 3.31
C ASN A 191 7.10 -8.12 3.12
N ALA A 192 8.04 -7.86 4.03
CA ALA A 192 9.38 -8.46 3.99
C ALA A 192 9.35 -10.00 4.05
N ALA A 193 8.42 -10.58 4.80
CA ALA A 193 8.32 -12.03 4.99
C ALA A 193 7.77 -12.80 3.79
N PHE A 194 6.90 -12.19 2.97
CA PHE A 194 6.20 -12.89 1.89
C PHE A 194 6.42 -12.27 0.51
N LEU A 195 6.66 -10.97 0.42
CA LEU A 195 6.82 -10.24 -0.84
C LEU A 195 8.30 -9.90 -1.11
N GLY A 196 9.20 -10.17 -0.16
CA GLY A 196 10.62 -9.80 -0.22
C GLY A 196 10.89 -8.37 0.20
N ALA A 197 12.16 -7.95 0.14
CA ALA A 197 12.62 -6.65 0.63
C ALA A 197 11.90 -5.48 -0.05
N ASP A 198 11.64 -5.64 -1.35
CA ASP A 198 11.12 -4.60 -2.23
C ASP A 198 9.61 -4.74 -2.53
N GLY A 199 8.94 -5.72 -1.95
CA GLY A 199 7.50 -5.88 -2.13
C GLY A 199 7.10 -6.37 -3.53
N MET A 200 7.72 -7.44 -4.03
CA MET A 200 7.50 -7.97 -5.39
C MET A 200 7.62 -6.90 -6.48
N ARG A 201 8.66 -6.07 -6.35
CA ARG A 201 9.04 -5.10 -7.36
C ARG A 201 9.80 -5.75 -8.49
N GLY A 202 9.49 -5.36 -9.73
CA GLY A 202 10.36 -5.65 -10.85
C GLY A 202 9.73 -5.29 -12.19
N PRO A 203 10.44 -5.57 -13.30
CA PRO A 203 9.91 -5.37 -14.64
C PRO A 203 8.67 -6.24 -14.87
N GLY A 204 7.60 -5.62 -15.36
CA GLY A 204 6.33 -6.30 -15.59
C GLY A 204 5.32 -5.47 -16.37
N ALA A 205 4.13 -6.03 -16.48
CA ALA A 205 2.95 -5.38 -17.02
C ALA A 205 1.74 -5.68 -16.13
N GLN A 206 0.86 -4.70 -16.00
CA GLN A 206 -0.39 -4.76 -15.25
C GLN A 206 -1.53 -4.31 -16.16
N VAL A 207 -2.63 -5.05 -16.14
CA VAL A 207 -3.92 -4.61 -16.65
C VAL A 207 -4.81 -4.35 -15.45
N SER A 208 -5.45 -3.19 -15.41
CA SER A 208 -6.48 -2.87 -14.43
C SER A 208 -7.81 -2.57 -15.12
N TRP A 209 -8.90 -2.96 -14.48
CA TRP A 209 -10.25 -2.77 -14.98
C TRP A 209 -11.16 -2.26 -13.86
N LEU A 210 -11.71 -1.07 -14.03
CA LEU A 210 -12.73 -0.52 -13.14
C LEU A 210 -14.12 -0.94 -13.64
N ALA A 211 -14.75 -1.87 -12.92
CA ALA A 211 -16.03 -2.42 -13.30
C ALA A 211 -17.13 -1.33 -13.27
N PRO A 212 -18.03 -1.27 -14.28
CA PRO A 212 -19.12 -0.29 -14.34
C PRO A 212 -20.28 -0.68 -13.40
N LEU A 213 -19.99 -0.73 -12.10
CA LEU A 213 -20.92 -1.11 -11.03
C LEU A 213 -21.30 0.12 -10.19
N PRO A 214 -22.41 0.09 -9.44
CA PRO A 214 -22.80 1.20 -8.56
C PRO A 214 -21.90 1.37 -7.32
N PHE A 215 -20.91 0.48 -7.16
CA PHE A 215 -19.83 0.58 -6.19
C PHE A 215 -18.49 0.44 -6.91
N PHE A 216 -17.44 0.97 -6.30
CA PHE A 216 -16.11 0.95 -6.91
C PHE A 216 -15.51 -0.45 -6.75
N LEU A 217 -15.31 -1.14 -7.87
CA LEU A 217 -14.62 -2.43 -7.94
C LEU A 217 -13.55 -2.34 -9.02
N THR A 218 -12.29 -2.52 -8.63
CA THR A 218 -11.16 -2.59 -9.57
C THR A 218 -10.54 -3.96 -9.51
N LEU A 219 -10.34 -4.57 -10.68
CA LEU A 219 -9.57 -5.80 -10.83
C LEU A 219 -8.21 -5.47 -11.41
N TYR A 220 -7.17 -6.10 -10.88
CA TYR A 220 -5.79 -6.03 -11.36
C TYR A 220 -5.33 -7.42 -11.77
N ALA A 221 -4.62 -7.49 -12.88
CA ALA A 221 -3.90 -8.67 -13.33
C ALA A 221 -2.49 -8.26 -13.77
N GLU A 222 -1.49 -8.93 -13.21
CA GLU A 222 -0.09 -8.53 -13.31
C GLU A 222 0.78 -9.73 -13.72
N ALA A 223 1.79 -9.45 -14.51
CA ALA A 223 2.84 -10.40 -14.87
C ALA A 223 4.20 -9.74 -14.71
N PHE A 224 5.08 -10.38 -13.94
CA PHE A 224 6.41 -9.88 -13.62
C PHE A 224 7.51 -10.86 -13.99
N SER A 225 8.63 -10.32 -14.46
CA SER A 225 9.90 -11.01 -14.55
C SER A 225 10.71 -10.70 -13.29
N LEU A 226 10.43 -11.44 -12.21
CA LEU A 226 11.16 -11.31 -10.95
C LEU A 226 12.39 -12.21 -10.98
N ALA A 227 13.50 -11.71 -10.45
CA ALA A 227 14.70 -12.47 -10.16
C ALA A 227 15.12 -12.13 -8.72
N ALA A 228 15.36 -13.14 -7.91
CA ALA A 228 15.79 -12.98 -6.54
C ALA A 228 16.73 -14.12 -6.16
N ASP A 229 17.76 -13.80 -5.37
CA ASP A 229 18.60 -14.82 -4.76
C ASP A 229 17.84 -15.54 -3.65
N PRO A 230 18.16 -16.82 -3.37
CA PRO A 230 17.61 -17.53 -2.22
C PRO A 230 17.87 -16.75 -0.93
N ALA A 231 16.87 -16.65 -0.05
CA ALA A 231 17.08 -16.04 1.26
C ALA A 231 18.12 -16.83 2.05
N ASP A 232 19.07 -16.13 2.67
CA ASP A 232 20.07 -16.74 3.56
C ASP A 232 19.68 -16.49 5.02
N GLU A 233 19.13 -17.52 5.66
CA GLU A 233 18.76 -17.49 7.08
C GLU A 233 19.95 -17.70 8.02
N THR A 234 21.17 -17.95 7.49
CA THR A 234 22.38 -18.13 8.31
C THR A 234 23.02 -16.81 8.72
N GLN A 235 22.59 -15.69 8.13
CA GLN A 235 23.07 -14.35 8.44
C GLN A 235 22.67 -13.90 9.86
N ALA A 236 23.49 -13.02 10.45
CA ALA A 236 23.25 -12.50 11.81
C ALA A 236 21.96 -11.68 11.94
N LEU A 237 21.46 -11.11 10.83
CA LEU A 237 20.17 -10.44 10.73
C LEU A 237 19.27 -11.22 9.78
N PRO A 238 18.02 -11.55 10.16
CA PRO A 238 17.11 -12.27 9.27
C PRO A 238 16.80 -11.44 8.03
N GLN A 239 17.01 -12.04 6.86
CA GLN A 239 16.81 -11.41 5.58
C GLN A 239 15.37 -11.59 5.08
N PRO A 240 14.81 -10.61 4.34
CA PRO A 240 13.55 -10.78 3.63
C PRO A 240 13.52 -12.07 2.83
N VAL A 241 12.36 -12.72 2.80
CA VAL A 241 12.18 -13.99 2.11
C VAL A 241 11.44 -13.72 0.81
N PRO A 242 12.12 -13.67 -0.34
CA PRO A 242 11.44 -13.56 -1.62
C PRO A 242 10.69 -14.87 -1.90
N THR A 243 9.36 -14.80 -1.97
CA THR A 243 8.54 -15.97 -2.31
C THR A 243 8.70 -16.38 -3.77
N PHE A 244 9.02 -15.43 -4.65
CA PHE A 244 9.11 -15.61 -6.09
C PHE A 244 10.43 -15.06 -6.64
N GLY A 245 10.79 -15.49 -7.85
CA GLY A 245 11.94 -14.96 -8.58
C GLY A 245 13.05 -15.99 -8.85
N SER A 246 12.73 -17.29 -8.90
CA SER A 246 13.71 -18.29 -9.31
C SER A 246 14.26 -18.02 -10.70
N ASP A 247 15.58 -18.03 -10.81
CA ASP A 247 16.36 -18.02 -12.06
C ASP A 247 16.00 -19.18 -13.02
N SER A 248 15.59 -20.32 -12.47
CA SER A 248 15.13 -21.49 -13.24
C SER A 248 13.75 -21.29 -13.87
N SER A 249 13.02 -20.25 -13.49
CA SER A 249 11.66 -20.02 -13.96
C SER A 249 11.63 -19.61 -15.42
N ARG A 250 10.90 -20.38 -16.24
CA ARG A 250 10.59 -20.04 -17.64
C ARG A 250 9.26 -19.31 -17.81
N ARG A 251 8.54 -19.05 -16.71
CA ARG A 251 7.25 -18.36 -16.70
C ARG A 251 7.33 -17.10 -15.85
N PRO A 252 6.57 -16.04 -16.19
CA PRO A 252 6.44 -14.88 -15.32
C PRO A 252 5.77 -15.26 -13.99
N THR A 253 6.06 -14.47 -12.97
CA THR A 253 5.26 -14.45 -11.74
C THR A 253 3.96 -13.72 -12.04
N LEU A 254 2.83 -14.33 -11.71
CA LEU A 254 1.51 -13.76 -11.92
C LEU A 254 0.95 -13.28 -10.59
N ALA A 255 0.33 -12.10 -10.59
CA ALA A 255 -0.42 -11.61 -9.45
C ALA A 255 -1.77 -11.05 -9.91
N THR A 256 -2.79 -11.20 -9.08
CA THR A 256 -4.12 -10.66 -9.32
C THR A 256 -4.70 -10.11 -8.04
N GLU A 257 -5.56 -9.12 -8.19
CA GLU A 257 -6.22 -8.50 -7.07
C GLU A 257 -7.61 -8.00 -7.44
N ALA A 258 -8.54 -8.13 -6.50
CA ALA A 258 -9.85 -7.49 -6.56
C ALA A 258 -10.00 -6.52 -5.39
N LYS A 259 -10.11 -5.23 -5.68
CA LYS A 259 -10.24 -4.14 -4.70
C LYS A 259 -11.64 -3.53 -4.80
N ALA A 260 -12.37 -3.49 -3.69
CA ALA A 260 -13.70 -2.91 -3.62
C ALA A 260 -13.78 -1.80 -2.56
N PHE A 261 -14.50 -0.72 -2.88
CA PHE A 261 -14.75 0.40 -1.97
C PHE A 261 -16.25 0.67 -1.81
N PHE A 262 -16.66 0.84 -0.56
CA PHE A 262 -18.05 1.06 -0.16
C PHE A 262 -18.12 2.24 0.83
N PRO A 263 -18.77 3.35 0.45
CA PRO A 263 -19.15 4.38 1.41
C PRO A 263 -20.41 3.94 2.17
N PHE A 264 -20.34 3.91 3.50
CA PHE A 264 -21.48 3.61 4.37
C PHE A 264 -21.96 4.92 5.00
N GLY A 265 -22.90 5.58 4.34
CA GLY A 265 -23.34 6.93 4.70
C GLY A 265 -22.24 7.97 4.48
N GLU A 266 -22.34 9.09 5.19
CA GLU A 266 -21.38 10.20 5.08
C GLU A 266 -20.13 10.01 5.97
N GLU A 267 -20.18 9.09 6.94
CA GLU A 267 -19.16 8.99 7.97
C GLU A 267 -18.19 7.82 7.79
N TRP A 268 -18.68 6.71 7.27
CA TRP A 268 -17.92 5.47 7.18
C TRP A 268 -17.50 5.18 5.76
N SER A 269 -16.25 4.77 5.61
CA SER A 269 -15.68 4.32 4.35
C SER A 269 -15.03 2.97 4.58
N PHE A 270 -15.44 1.98 3.80
CA PHE A 270 -14.87 0.65 3.82
C PHE A 270 -14.19 0.36 2.50
N TYR A 271 -13.09 -0.36 2.60
CA TYR A 271 -12.31 -0.87 1.51
C TYR A 271 -11.91 -2.30 1.83
N GLY A 272 -12.04 -3.18 0.85
CA GLY A 272 -11.64 -4.59 0.97
C GLY A 272 -10.93 -5.08 -0.28
N GLY A 273 -9.89 -5.86 -0.08
CA GLY A 273 -9.08 -6.44 -1.15
C GLY A 273 -8.92 -7.96 -0.98
N LEU A 274 -8.92 -8.68 -2.10
CA LEU A 274 -8.52 -10.08 -2.19
C LEU A 274 -7.40 -10.22 -3.22
N ASN A 275 -6.35 -10.94 -2.86
CA ASN A 275 -5.11 -11.00 -3.61
C ASN A 275 -4.70 -12.45 -3.86
N PHE A 276 -4.13 -12.72 -5.02
CA PHE A 276 -3.52 -14.00 -5.34
C PHE A 276 -2.23 -13.77 -6.12
N ALA A 277 -1.18 -14.54 -5.84
CA ALA A 277 0.02 -14.56 -6.66
C ALA A 277 0.56 -15.98 -6.82
N SER A 278 1.20 -16.27 -7.94
CA SER A 278 1.77 -17.58 -8.25
C SER A 278 3.03 -17.44 -9.09
N GLY A 279 4.05 -18.21 -8.73
CA GLY A 279 5.35 -18.17 -9.37
C GLY A 279 6.28 -19.26 -8.83
N LYS A 280 7.56 -19.15 -9.17
CA LYS A 280 8.59 -20.10 -8.76
C LYS A 280 9.45 -19.51 -7.65
N SER A 281 9.64 -20.27 -6.58
CA SER A 281 10.46 -19.88 -5.44
C SER A 281 11.95 -19.95 -5.78
N PRO A 282 12.74 -18.92 -5.44
CA PRO A 282 14.19 -18.97 -5.58
C PRO A 282 14.84 -19.97 -4.60
N GLY A 283 14.10 -20.49 -3.62
CA GLY A 283 14.59 -21.43 -2.61
C GLY A 283 15.08 -20.73 -1.35
N LEU A 284 15.60 -21.53 -0.42
CA LEU A 284 16.17 -21.10 0.85
C LEU A 284 17.62 -21.59 0.93
N SER A 285 18.55 -20.67 1.19
CA SER A 285 19.94 -21.02 1.44
C SER A 285 20.11 -21.52 2.87
N LEU A 286 20.77 -22.68 3.01
CA LEU A 286 21.11 -23.30 4.29
C LEU A 286 22.63 -23.18 4.57
N GLY A 287 23.27 -22.14 4.04
CA GLY A 287 24.71 -21.92 4.14
C GLY A 287 25.50 -23.04 3.45
N ASP A 288 26.45 -23.64 4.18
CA ASP A 288 27.31 -24.71 3.66
C ASP A 288 26.55 -25.97 3.21
N ALA A 289 25.30 -26.15 3.63
CA ALA A 289 24.45 -27.27 3.24
C ALA A 289 23.80 -27.09 1.85
N GLY A 290 23.97 -25.92 1.22
CA GLY A 290 23.42 -25.61 -0.11
C GLY A 290 22.04 -24.96 -0.05
N THR A 291 21.37 -24.90 -1.21
CA THR A 291 20.04 -24.29 -1.36
C THR A 291 18.99 -25.36 -1.56
N VAL A 292 17.86 -25.24 -0.86
CA VAL A 292 16.72 -26.17 -0.97
C VAL A 292 15.48 -25.46 -1.51
N GLY A 293 14.63 -26.20 -2.21
CA GLY A 293 13.32 -25.73 -2.64
C GLY A 293 13.34 -24.77 -3.83
N VAL A 294 14.45 -24.71 -4.56
CA VAL A 294 14.58 -23.91 -5.79
C VAL A 294 13.59 -24.40 -6.84
N GLY A 295 12.89 -23.48 -7.50
CA GLY A 295 11.95 -23.81 -8.59
C GLY A 295 10.64 -24.47 -8.12
N ARG A 296 10.40 -24.60 -6.80
CA ARG A 296 9.11 -25.03 -6.27
C ARG A 296 8.03 -24.03 -6.66
N GLU A 297 6.83 -24.55 -6.98
CA GLU A 297 5.68 -23.67 -7.18
C GLU A 297 5.30 -23.05 -5.84
N ALA A 298 5.21 -21.73 -5.81
CA ALA A 298 4.73 -20.98 -4.67
C ALA A 298 3.43 -20.26 -5.03
N GLN A 299 2.56 -20.11 -4.05
CA GLN A 299 1.29 -19.37 -4.17
C GLN A 299 1.11 -18.48 -2.94
N LEU A 300 0.70 -17.24 -3.15
CA LEU A 300 0.28 -16.33 -2.10
C LEU A 300 -1.23 -16.07 -2.22
N TYR A 301 -1.90 -16.05 -1.07
CA TYR A 301 -3.29 -15.68 -0.92
C TYR A 301 -3.35 -14.54 0.09
N GLY A 302 -3.87 -13.39 -0.32
CA GLY A 302 -3.94 -12.21 0.54
C GLY A 302 -5.36 -11.73 0.71
N ALA A 303 -5.65 -11.14 1.87
CA ALA A 303 -6.86 -10.36 2.10
C ALA A 303 -6.50 -9.11 2.89
N ASP A 304 -7.07 -7.98 2.50
CA ASP A 304 -6.86 -6.71 3.15
C ASP A 304 -8.19 -5.97 3.36
N LEU A 305 -8.22 -5.15 4.41
CA LEU A 305 -9.35 -4.28 4.71
C LEU A 305 -8.86 -2.95 5.24
N TYR A 306 -9.61 -1.91 4.93
CA TYR A 306 -9.44 -0.57 5.51
C TYR A 306 -10.82 0.01 5.83
N LEU A 307 -11.06 0.26 7.11
CA LEU A 307 -12.28 0.87 7.61
C LEU A 307 -11.93 2.23 8.20
N LYS A 308 -12.60 3.27 7.74
CA LYS A 308 -12.39 4.63 8.22
C LYS A 308 -13.70 5.27 8.64
N TRP A 309 -13.68 5.84 9.83
CA TRP A 309 -14.72 6.73 10.34
C TRP A 309 -14.21 8.18 10.34
N LYS A 310 -15.05 9.09 9.87
CA LYS A 310 -14.87 10.54 9.91
C LYS A 310 -16.24 11.18 10.17
N PRO A 311 -16.39 12.10 11.13
CA PRO A 311 -17.64 12.82 11.30
C PRO A 311 -17.91 13.74 10.09
N VAL A 312 -19.18 13.97 9.77
CA VAL A 312 -19.61 14.82 8.62
C VAL A 312 -18.94 16.20 8.66
N ASN A 313 -18.79 16.78 9.85
CA ASN A 313 -18.15 18.07 10.08
C ASN A 313 -16.66 17.96 10.47
N VAL A 314 -15.91 17.06 9.82
CA VAL A 314 -14.47 16.83 10.12
C VAL A 314 -13.62 18.10 10.03
N ALA A 315 -14.03 19.12 9.26
CA ALA A 315 -13.32 20.39 9.17
C ALA A 315 -13.27 21.16 10.51
N GLN A 316 -14.19 20.88 11.44
CA GLN A 316 -14.25 21.53 12.75
C GLN A 316 -13.49 20.76 13.84
N GLY A 317 -13.54 19.42 13.83
CA GLY A 317 -12.91 18.58 14.86
C GLY A 317 -11.61 17.89 14.43
N TYR A 318 -11.41 17.67 13.14
CA TYR A 318 -10.33 16.84 12.56
C TYR A 318 -10.26 15.41 13.06
N GLU A 319 -11.29 14.96 13.77
CA GLU A 319 -11.34 13.64 14.35
C GLU A 319 -11.52 12.59 13.26
N SER A 320 -10.72 11.52 13.31
CA SER A 320 -10.95 10.35 12.47
C SER A 320 -10.37 9.11 13.11
N LEU A 321 -10.98 7.97 12.81
CA LEU A 321 -10.49 6.67 13.22
C LEU A 321 -10.35 5.80 11.99
N ALA A 322 -9.17 5.22 11.78
CA ALA A 322 -8.93 4.25 10.73
C ALA A 322 -8.41 2.95 11.32
N LEU A 323 -8.98 1.84 10.86
CA LEU A 323 -8.50 0.48 11.09
C LEU A 323 -8.05 -0.07 9.74
N GLN A 324 -6.85 -0.64 9.70
CA GLN A 324 -6.37 -1.41 8.56
C GLN A 324 -5.93 -2.78 9.03
N ALA A 325 -6.21 -3.82 8.26
CA ALA A 325 -5.65 -5.14 8.49
C ALA A 325 -5.35 -5.85 7.18
N GLU A 326 -4.30 -6.67 7.19
CA GLU A 326 -3.87 -7.49 6.06
C GLU A 326 -3.48 -8.88 6.56
N ALA A 327 -3.78 -9.92 5.80
CA ALA A 327 -3.36 -11.28 6.06
C ALA A 327 -2.85 -11.91 4.78
N ILE A 328 -1.77 -12.67 4.88
CA ILE A 328 -1.15 -13.39 3.76
C ILE A 328 -0.96 -14.85 4.18
N LEU A 329 -1.40 -15.76 3.32
CA LEU A 329 -1.09 -17.19 3.39
C LEU A 329 -0.21 -17.53 2.21
N ARG A 330 0.78 -18.37 2.44
CA ARG A 330 1.69 -18.86 1.42
C ARG A 330 1.68 -20.38 1.42
N HIS A 331 1.67 -20.92 0.22
CA HIS A 331 1.76 -22.35 -0.03
C HIS A 331 2.94 -22.63 -0.94
N PHE A 332 3.81 -23.54 -0.52
CA PHE A 332 4.81 -24.14 -1.39
C PHE A 332 4.37 -25.55 -1.77
N ALA A 333 4.27 -25.84 -3.07
CA ALA A 333 3.98 -27.18 -3.55
C ALA A 333 5.11 -28.16 -3.19
N SER A 334 4.79 -29.44 -3.06
CA SER A 334 5.80 -30.49 -2.91
C SER A 334 6.77 -30.50 -4.09
N GLY A 335 8.06 -30.68 -3.83
CA GLY A 335 9.12 -30.68 -4.84
C GLY A 335 10.50 -30.61 -4.20
N ASP A 336 11.53 -31.02 -4.93
CA ASP A 336 12.92 -31.01 -4.45
C ASP A 336 13.12 -31.78 -3.12
N GLY A 337 12.43 -32.91 -2.97
CA GLY A 337 12.48 -33.73 -1.75
C GLY A 337 11.75 -33.12 -0.54
N LEU A 338 11.07 -31.99 -0.70
CA LEU A 338 10.28 -31.32 0.34
C LEU A 338 8.78 -31.54 0.14
N ASP A 339 8.07 -31.74 1.24
CA ASP A 339 6.61 -31.83 1.26
C ASP A 339 5.96 -30.47 1.02
N GLY A 340 4.68 -30.49 0.66
CA GLY A 340 3.87 -29.28 0.57
C GLY A 340 3.73 -28.61 1.94
N GLU A 341 3.91 -27.29 1.98
CA GLU A 341 3.92 -26.53 3.25
C GLU A 341 3.08 -25.26 3.15
N TRP A 342 2.42 -24.92 4.26
CA TRP A 342 1.68 -23.68 4.44
C TRP A 342 2.24 -22.84 5.58
N ASP A 343 2.54 -21.58 5.31
CA ASP A 343 2.80 -20.56 6.32
C ASP A 343 1.96 -19.31 6.08
N GLY A 344 1.94 -18.41 7.06
CA GLY A 344 1.16 -17.19 6.92
C GLY A 344 1.44 -16.16 8.00
N GLY A 345 0.82 -15.01 7.84
CA GLY A 345 0.96 -13.90 8.76
C GLY A 345 -0.12 -12.87 8.57
N GLY A 346 -0.17 -11.93 9.51
CA GLY A 346 -1.09 -10.82 9.46
C GLY A 346 -0.55 -9.58 10.14
N TYR A 347 -1.10 -8.47 9.71
CA TYR A 347 -0.83 -7.12 10.18
C TYR A 347 -2.15 -6.43 10.50
N ALA A 348 -2.18 -5.64 11.56
CA ALA A 348 -3.28 -4.71 11.82
C ALA A 348 -2.75 -3.41 12.41
N GLN A 349 -3.32 -2.28 11.99
CA GLN A 349 -3.05 -0.96 12.55
C GLN A 349 -4.32 -0.19 12.83
N VAL A 350 -4.24 0.67 13.85
CA VAL A 350 -5.25 1.66 14.16
C VAL A 350 -4.60 3.04 14.16
N VAL A 351 -5.24 4.00 13.48
CA VAL A 351 -4.84 5.40 13.42
C VAL A 351 -5.99 6.25 13.91
N ALA A 352 -5.78 6.96 15.02
CA ALA A 352 -6.74 7.89 15.60
C ALA A 352 -6.22 9.32 15.43
N GLN A 353 -6.85 10.11 14.57
CA GLN A 353 -6.61 11.53 14.44
C GLN A 353 -7.52 12.29 15.41
N PHE A 354 -6.96 13.22 16.18
CA PHE A 354 -7.70 14.00 17.19
C PHE A 354 -7.46 15.51 17.06
N ALA A 355 -6.59 15.93 16.13
CA ALA A 355 -6.45 17.33 15.73
C ALA A 355 -5.88 17.40 14.30
N ARG A 356 -5.90 18.59 13.70
CA ARG A 356 -5.53 18.82 12.28
C ARG A 356 -4.22 18.16 11.83
N ARG A 357 -3.23 18.05 12.71
CA ARG A 357 -1.90 17.48 12.43
C ARG A 357 -1.46 16.46 13.47
N TRP A 358 -2.37 16.00 14.33
CA TRP A 358 -2.04 15.10 15.42
C TRP A 358 -2.85 13.83 15.31
N SER A 359 -2.13 12.71 15.26
CA SER A 359 -2.67 11.37 15.30
C SER A 359 -1.88 10.50 16.26
N THR A 360 -2.51 9.44 16.74
CA THR A 360 -1.87 8.35 17.46
C THR A 360 -2.07 7.08 16.66
N ARG A 361 -1.01 6.29 16.54
CA ARG A 361 -0.97 5.07 15.74
C ARG A 361 -0.48 3.92 16.58
N ALA A 362 -1.08 2.75 16.39
CA ALA A 362 -0.64 1.50 17.00
C ALA A 362 -0.78 0.38 15.96
N ALA A 363 0.20 -0.52 15.94
CA ALA A 363 0.23 -1.67 15.03
C ALA A 363 0.56 -2.97 15.77
N SER A 364 0.05 -4.08 15.22
CA SER A 364 0.33 -5.46 15.65
C SER A 364 0.65 -6.30 14.43
N ARG A 365 1.67 -7.16 14.56
CA ARG A 365 2.19 -8.02 13.49
C ARG A 365 2.35 -9.44 14.02
N ARG A 366 2.02 -10.45 13.22
CA ARG A 366 2.23 -11.87 13.53
C ARG A 366 2.60 -12.65 12.28
N ARG A 367 3.51 -13.60 12.42
CA ARG A 367 3.88 -14.62 11.42
C ARG A 367 3.92 -15.98 12.09
N GLY A 368 3.53 -17.04 11.40
CA GLY A 368 3.65 -18.41 11.89
C GLY A 368 3.16 -19.47 10.90
N PRO A 369 3.47 -20.75 11.13
CA PRO A 369 2.90 -21.85 10.35
C PRO A 369 1.39 -21.92 10.56
N ILE A 370 0.66 -22.28 9.50
CA ILE A 370 -0.77 -22.56 9.59
C ILE A 370 -0.92 -24.07 9.67
N ALA A 371 -1.28 -24.57 10.85
CA ALA A 371 -1.57 -25.98 11.02
C ALA A 371 -2.82 -26.34 10.20
N ALA A 372 -2.63 -26.94 9.02
CA ALA A 372 -3.69 -27.49 8.19
C ALA A 372 -3.58 -29.04 8.17
N GLY A 373 -4.39 -29.73 8.98
CA GLY A 373 -4.55 -31.19 8.94
C GLY A 373 -4.89 -31.80 10.32
N PRO A 374 -5.74 -32.87 10.38
CA PRO A 374 -6.17 -33.45 11.66
C PRO A 374 -4.97 -34.03 12.41
N ALA A 375 -4.94 -33.80 13.72
CA ALA A 375 -3.89 -34.27 14.59
C ALA A 375 -3.85 -35.81 14.63
N GLU A 376 -2.95 -36.42 13.87
CA GLU A 376 -2.54 -37.78 14.14
C GLU A 376 -1.48 -37.75 15.25
N GLY A 377 -1.98 -37.95 16.47
CA GLY A 377 -1.28 -38.51 17.62
C GLY A 377 0.19 -38.12 17.84
N ARG A 378 0.47 -36.89 18.30
CA ARG A 378 1.67 -36.66 19.14
C ARG A 378 1.26 -36.27 20.56
N ARG A 379 1.72 -37.11 21.50
CA ARG A 379 1.47 -37.00 22.94
C ARG A 379 1.84 -35.60 23.44
N LYS A 380 0.90 -34.97 24.13
CA LYS A 380 1.13 -33.82 25.00
C LYS A 380 1.85 -34.30 26.26
N THR A 381 3.01 -33.75 26.57
CA THR A 381 3.54 -33.62 27.93
C THR A 381 3.58 -32.14 28.27
N GLY A 382 3.04 -31.76 29.42
CA GLY A 382 2.65 -30.38 29.73
C GLY A 382 3.54 -29.63 30.72
N SER A 383 3.40 -28.29 30.63
CA SER A 383 3.40 -27.23 31.68
C SER A 383 4.69 -26.90 32.49
N PRO A 384 4.78 -25.73 33.18
CA PRO A 384 3.84 -24.58 33.24
C PRO A 384 4.45 -23.14 33.15
N HIS A 385 3.54 -22.18 32.86
CA HIS A 385 3.48 -20.76 33.25
C HIS A 385 4.69 -19.79 33.23
N ALA A 386 4.51 -18.67 32.49
CA ALA A 386 4.86 -17.32 32.97
C ALA A 386 3.90 -16.26 32.36
N ARG A 387 3.32 -15.41 33.21
CA ARG A 387 2.43 -14.28 32.82
C ARG A 387 3.25 -13.10 32.28
N PRO A 388 2.83 -12.38 31.23
CA PRO A 388 3.47 -11.11 30.88
C PRO A 388 2.82 -9.94 31.63
N ARG A 389 3.66 -9.15 32.32
CA ARG A 389 3.32 -7.83 32.86
C ARG A 389 3.36 -6.78 31.74
N SER A 390 2.30 -5.99 31.62
CA SER A 390 2.26 -4.79 30.78
C SER A 390 2.76 -3.58 31.55
N ARG A 391 3.61 -2.75 30.93
CA ARG A 391 3.83 -1.36 31.35
C ARG A 391 3.84 -0.47 30.12
N ARG A 392 2.93 0.50 30.12
CA ARG A 392 2.84 1.59 29.14
C ARG A 392 3.79 2.71 29.57
N ALA A 393 4.47 3.32 28.62
CA ALA A 393 5.05 4.65 28.78
C ALA A 393 4.79 5.42 27.49
N GLY A 394 4.10 6.56 27.61
CA GLY A 394 3.93 7.53 26.54
C GLY A 394 4.73 8.78 26.88
N ALA A 395 5.32 9.41 25.87
CA ALA A 395 5.93 10.72 25.99
C ALA A 395 5.31 11.66 24.95
N ARG A 396 5.04 12.90 25.37
CA ARG A 396 4.55 14.01 24.54
C ARG A 396 5.56 15.14 24.66
N THR A 397 5.97 15.73 23.54
CA THR A 397 6.67 17.02 23.55
C THR A 397 6.35 17.82 22.28
N ARG A 398 6.42 19.16 22.40
CA ARG A 398 5.72 20.18 21.60
C ARG A 398 6.72 21.08 20.86
N CYS A 399 6.44 21.49 19.62
CA CYS A 399 7.03 22.68 18.98
C CYS A 399 6.15 23.21 17.81
N PRO A 400 6.19 24.50 17.45
CA PRO A 400 5.27 25.12 16.47
C PRO A 400 5.91 25.31 15.08
N GLY A 401 5.31 24.77 14.00
CA GLY A 401 5.75 24.98 12.61
C GLY A 401 5.18 23.96 11.62
N ARG A 402 5.34 24.19 10.29
CA ARG A 402 5.02 23.20 9.22
C ARG A 402 6.06 22.08 9.18
N CYS A 403 6.16 21.34 10.28
CA CYS A 403 6.84 20.05 10.36
C CYS A 403 5.81 19.05 10.87
N GLU A 404 5.58 17.96 10.15
CA GLU A 404 4.77 16.85 10.64
C GLU A 404 5.69 15.88 11.38
N PHE A 405 5.79 16.02 12.70
CA PHE A 405 6.49 15.04 13.53
C PHE A 405 5.53 13.88 13.84
N ARG A 406 5.87 12.68 13.39
CA ARG A 406 5.09 11.46 13.64
C ARG A 406 5.71 10.72 14.82
N ALA A 407 5.04 10.74 15.98
CA ALA A 407 5.39 9.86 17.10
C ALA A 407 4.55 8.58 17.01
N PHE A 408 5.20 7.42 16.90
CA PHE A 408 4.55 6.11 16.82
C PHE A 408 5.00 5.22 17.98
N ALA A 409 4.12 4.32 18.41
CA ALA A 409 4.44 3.26 19.36
C ALA A 409 4.15 1.92 18.69
N GLU A 410 5.19 1.16 18.41
CA GLU A 410 5.09 -0.19 17.86
C GLU A 410 5.27 -1.22 18.99
N VAL A 411 4.35 -2.18 19.08
CA VAL A 411 4.44 -3.28 20.05
C VAL A 411 4.65 -4.58 19.28
N GLU A 412 5.89 -5.05 19.29
CA GLU A 412 6.27 -6.32 18.69
C GLU A 412 6.18 -7.45 19.73
N THR A 413 5.28 -8.41 19.49
CA THR A 413 5.18 -9.62 20.32
C THR A 413 6.08 -10.72 19.76
N PRO A 414 7.10 -11.18 20.51
CA PRO A 414 8.02 -12.21 20.04
C PRO A 414 7.35 -13.59 19.96
N TRP A 415 7.82 -14.42 19.03
CA TRP A 415 7.48 -15.84 18.92
C TRP A 415 8.39 -16.69 19.83
N SER A 416 7.81 -17.66 20.55
CA SER A 416 8.57 -18.67 21.27
C SER A 416 8.97 -19.79 20.30
N HIS A 417 10.24 -19.86 19.92
CA HIS A 417 10.79 -21.08 19.34
C HIS A 417 10.75 -22.19 20.40
N SER A 418 10.00 -23.26 20.17
CA SER A 418 10.35 -24.53 20.78
C SER A 418 11.55 -25.07 20.02
N SER A 419 12.76 -24.80 20.52
CA SER A 419 13.94 -25.50 20.04
C SER A 419 13.78 -27.01 20.32
N PRO A 420 14.11 -27.90 19.37
CA PRO A 420 14.35 -29.27 19.72
C PRO A 420 15.60 -29.28 20.59
N ARG A 421 15.47 -29.70 21.85
CA ARG A 421 16.66 -30.11 22.61
C ARG A 421 17.25 -31.31 21.88
N SER A 422 18.53 -31.21 21.56
CA SER A 422 19.37 -32.37 21.27
C SER A 422 19.21 -33.38 22.40
N THR A 423 18.84 -34.60 22.03
CA THR A 423 19.08 -35.81 22.82
C THR A 423 20.08 -36.65 22.07
#